data_AF-A0A660HW44-F1
#
_entry.id   AF-A0A660HW44-F1
#
_cell.length_a   1.000
_cell.length_b   1.000
_cell.length_c   1.000
_cell.angle_alpha   90.00
_cell.angle_beta   90.00
_cell.angle_gamma   90.00
#
_symmetry.space_group_name_H-M   'P 1'
#
loop_
_entity.id
_entity.type
_entity.pdbx_description
1 polymer ?
#
loop_
_entity_poly.entity_id
_entity_poly.type
_entity_poly.pdbx_seq_one_letter_code
_entity_poly.pdbx_strand_id
1 'polypeptide(L)'
;MTLVIAFIGKNGAVMTGDLREITFEGDKQDREKLEKELYSGAIVTDDELAEKARKFGVGITVTDCKSKISEKNGVLVGEVSSIEGGVIKKRKLYASAGNYAIAELRDSELTLTSHAKGSTLIVLGNEFTKQIANKCFKDNWTKKSTFQDAVKILMLCMETAARKTASVSQQFYLIQTTSNVDVLKAVEMDKTQKA
;
A
#
# COMPACT_ATOMS: atom_id res chain seq x y z
N MET A 1 4.83 -7.68 -1.19
CA MET A 1 4.21 -6.59 -0.41
C MET A 1 4.68 -5.25 -0.94
N THR A 2 3.72 -4.34 -1.15
CA THR A 2 3.88 -3.05 -1.83
C THR A 2 3.24 -1.94 -0.98
N LEU A 3 3.29 -0.69 -1.42
CA LEU A 3 2.94 0.50 -0.65
C LEU A 3 1.63 1.13 -1.13
N VAL A 4 0.71 1.34 -0.20
CA VAL A 4 -0.47 2.22 -0.35
C VAL A 4 -0.45 3.22 0.80
N ILE A 5 -0.58 4.50 0.49
CA ILE A 5 -0.64 5.59 1.47
C ILE A 5 -1.93 6.36 1.25
N ALA A 6 -2.67 6.65 2.32
CA ALA A 6 -3.80 7.57 2.26
C ALA A 6 -3.72 8.62 3.36
N PHE A 7 -4.07 9.85 3.02
CA PHE A 7 -4.40 10.88 3.98
C PHE A 7 -5.89 11.14 3.94
N ILE A 8 -6.52 11.00 5.11
CA ILE A 8 -7.92 11.32 5.35
C ILE A 8 -7.94 12.68 6.04
N GLY A 9 -8.59 13.66 5.43
CA GLY A 9 -8.83 14.97 6.00
C GLY A 9 -10.33 15.24 6.15
N LYS A 10 -10.68 16.30 6.87
CA LYS A 10 -12.08 16.69 7.10
C LYS A 10 -12.89 16.89 5.80
N ASN A 11 -12.27 17.47 4.77
CA ASN A 11 -12.94 17.88 3.54
C ASN A 11 -12.54 17.04 2.31
N GLY A 12 -11.75 15.98 2.50
CA GLY A 12 -11.31 15.13 1.41
C GLY A 12 -10.38 14.04 1.86
N ALA A 13 -10.23 13.02 1.03
CA ALA A 13 -9.22 11.99 1.17
C ALA A 13 -8.40 11.89 -0.11
N VAL A 14 -7.11 11.62 0.03
CA VAL A 14 -6.18 11.33 -1.06
C VAL A 14 -5.52 9.99 -0.79
N MET A 15 -5.37 9.17 -1.82
CA MET A 15 -4.74 7.86 -1.75
C MET A 15 -3.77 7.69 -2.91
N THR A 16 -2.61 7.10 -2.62
CA THR A 16 -1.60 6.73 -3.61
C THR A 16 -1.19 5.28 -3.42
N GLY A 17 -0.80 4.62 -4.50
CA GLY A 17 -0.30 3.25 -4.49
C GLY A 17 0.65 3.01 -5.64
N ASP A 18 1.75 2.29 -5.37
CA ASP A 18 2.71 1.93 -6.41
C ASP A 18 2.11 0.90 -7.37
N LEU A 19 2.80 0.67 -8.48
CA LEU A 19 2.38 -0.30 -9.51
C LEU A 19 3.17 -1.62 -9.50
N ARG A 20 4.15 -1.76 -8.59
CA ARG A 20 5.06 -2.90 -8.52
C ARG A 20 4.33 -4.20 -8.21
N GLU A 21 4.62 -5.24 -8.97
CA GLU A 21 4.32 -6.63 -8.66
C GLU A 21 5.58 -7.45 -8.90
N ILE A 22 5.94 -8.28 -7.91
CA ILE A 22 7.09 -9.16 -7.98
C ILE A 22 6.59 -10.56 -7.67
N THR A 23 6.80 -11.49 -8.60
CA THR A 23 6.58 -12.91 -8.38
C THR A 23 7.91 -13.60 -8.15
N PHE A 24 7.89 -14.61 -7.28
CA PHE A 24 9.06 -15.40 -6.92
C PHE A 24 8.80 -16.87 -7.20
N GLU A 25 9.73 -17.51 -7.90
CA GLU A 25 9.66 -18.92 -8.29
C GLU A 25 10.88 -19.68 -7.76
N GLY A 26 10.71 -20.95 -7.40
CA GLY A 26 11.76 -21.80 -6.83
C GLY A 26 11.48 -22.24 -5.40
N ASP A 27 12.53 -22.73 -4.73
CA ASP A 27 12.43 -23.29 -3.38
C ASP A 27 11.88 -22.28 -2.36
N LYS A 28 11.03 -22.76 -1.46
CA LYS A 28 10.36 -21.91 -0.46
C LYS A 28 11.37 -21.18 0.43
N GLN A 29 12.41 -21.86 0.91
CA GLN A 29 13.37 -21.26 1.85
C GLN A 29 14.20 -20.17 1.17
N ASP A 30 14.57 -20.36 -0.09
CA ASP A 30 15.35 -19.39 -0.83
C ASP A 30 14.52 -18.16 -1.23
N ARG A 31 13.24 -18.37 -1.58
CA ARG A 31 12.28 -17.26 -1.78
C ARG A 31 12.11 -16.44 -0.50
N GLU A 32 11.92 -17.09 0.65
CA GLU A 32 11.78 -16.40 1.95
C GLU A 32 13.03 -15.60 2.33
N LYS A 33 14.25 -16.10 2.01
CA LYS A 33 15.50 -15.35 2.20
C LYS A 33 15.53 -14.09 1.33
N LEU A 34 15.20 -14.20 0.04
CA LEU A 34 15.18 -13.07 -0.88
C LEU A 34 14.15 -12.01 -0.46
N GLU A 35 12.94 -12.45 -0.12
CA GLU A 35 11.86 -11.57 0.34
C GLU A 35 12.25 -10.82 1.61
N LYS A 36 12.93 -11.49 2.56
CA LYS A 36 13.43 -10.85 3.78
C LYS A 36 14.43 -9.74 3.48
N GLU A 37 15.41 -9.98 2.60
CA GLU A 37 16.36 -8.95 2.18
C GLU A 37 15.65 -7.78 1.47
N LEU A 38 14.75 -8.09 0.54
CA LEU A 38 13.99 -7.08 -0.19
C LEU A 38 13.14 -6.20 0.74
N TYR A 39 12.34 -6.81 1.62
CA TYR A 39 11.39 -6.09 2.49
C TYR A 39 12.02 -5.45 3.73
N SER A 40 13.28 -5.75 4.01
CA SER A 40 14.09 -5.00 4.99
C SER A 40 14.67 -3.70 4.43
N GLY A 41 14.60 -3.49 3.11
CA GLY A 41 15.22 -2.34 2.44
C GLY A 41 16.69 -2.53 2.08
N ALA A 42 17.23 -3.76 2.21
CA ALA A 42 18.62 -4.05 1.86
C ALA A 42 18.86 -4.07 0.34
N ILE A 43 17.79 -4.24 -0.45
CA ILE A 43 17.82 -4.24 -1.91
C ILE A 43 17.14 -2.97 -2.41
N VAL A 44 17.92 -2.08 -3.03
CA VAL A 44 17.52 -0.74 -3.43
C VAL A 44 17.15 -0.67 -4.91
N THR A 45 17.82 -1.44 -5.77
CA THR A 45 17.64 -1.39 -7.23
C THR A 45 17.18 -2.71 -7.83
N ASP A 46 16.63 -2.65 -9.05
CA ASP A 46 16.20 -3.85 -9.79
C ASP A 46 17.37 -4.74 -10.19
N ASP A 47 18.53 -4.14 -10.46
CA ASP A 47 19.77 -4.87 -10.73
C ASP A 47 20.26 -5.65 -9.50
N GLU A 48 20.24 -5.02 -8.31
CA GLU A 48 20.55 -5.69 -7.05
C GLU A 48 19.57 -6.84 -6.76
N LEU A 49 18.28 -6.62 -7.02
CA LEU A 49 17.25 -7.65 -6.87
C LEU A 49 17.51 -8.84 -7.80
N ALA A 50 17.80 -8.59 -9.07
CA ALA A 50 18.12 -9.62 -10.05
C ALA A 50 19.40 -10.38 -9.69
N GLU A 51 20.43 -9.70 -9.20
CA GLU A 51 21.67 -10.33 -8.75
C GLU A 51 21.45 -11.24 -7.54
N LYS A 52 20.72 -10.75 -6.52
CA LYS A 52 20.38 -11.53 -5.33
C LYS A 52 19.50 -12.72 -5.65
N ALA A 53 18.52 -12.56 -6.53
CA ALA A 53 17.67 -13.64 -7.00
C ALA A 53 18.49 -14.76 -7.66
N ARG A 54 19.41 -14.42 -8.59
CA ARG A 54 20.33 -15.39 -9.20
C ARG A 54 21.18 -16.11 -8.16
N LYS A 55 21.73 -15.39 -7.17
CA LYS A 55 22.56 -15.96 -6.10
C LYS A 55 21.81 -16.98 -5.24
N PHE A 56 20.53 -16.75 -5.01
CA PHE A 56 19.68 -17.67 -4.23
C PHE A 56 18.99 -18.74 -5.10
N GLY A 57 19.20 -18.74 -6.42
CA GLY A 57 18.52 -19.67 -7.32
C GLY A 57 17.01 -19.44 -7.43
N VAL A 58 16.56 -18.20 -7.20
CA VAL A 58 15.15 -17.80 -7.25
C VAL A 58 14.86 -17.14 -8.59
N GLY A 59 13.82 -17.63 -9.29
CA GLY A 59 13.27 -16.94 -10.45
C GLY A 59 12.45 -15.74 -10.02
N ILE A 60 12.60 -14.59 -10.69
CA ILE A 60 11.80 -13.40 -10.43
C ILE A 60 11.16 -12.87 -11.70
N THR A 61 9.91 -12.41 -11.60
CA THR A 61 9.29 -11.54 -12.60
C THR A 61 8.90 -10.24 -11.93
N VAL A 62 9.35 -9.12 -12.48
CA VAL A 62 9.08 -7.77 -11.97
C VAL A 62 8.25 -7.02 -13.01
N THR A 63 7.10 -6.48 -12.59
CA THR A 63 6.24 -5.65 -13.44
C THR A 63 5.74 -4.44 -12.67
N ASP A 64 5.44 -3.36 -13.39
CA ASP A 64 4.94 -2.09 -12.82
C ASP A 64 3.55 -1.74 -13.39
N CYS A 65 2.65 -2.72 -13.48
CA CYS A 65 1.34 -2.56 -14.11
C CYS A 65 0.14 -2.78 -13.18
N LYS A 66 0.36 -3.13 -11.92
CA LYS A 66 -0.71 -3.50 -11.00
C LYS A 66 -1.25 -2.29 -10.24
N SER A 67 -2.42 -1.80 -10.64
CA SER A 67 -3.14 -0.81 -9.84
C SER A 67 -3.55 -1.39 -8.49
N LYS A 68 -3.24 -0.67 -7.42
CA LYS A 68 -3.55 -1.05 -6.03
C LYS A 68 -4.63 -0.19 -5.40
N ILE A 69 -5.04 0.85 -6.12
CA ILE A 69 -6.00 1.83 -5.67
C ILE A 69 -7.11 1.95 -6.69
N SER A 70 -8.32 2.18 -6.21
CA SER A 70 -9.51 2.40 -7.03
C SER A 70 -10.45 3.35 -6.30
N GLU A 71 -11.41 3.90 -7.04
CA GLU A 71 -12.48 4.71 -6.49
C GLU A 71 -13.81 4.04 -6.84
N LYS A 72 -14.72 3.97 -5.86
CA LYS A 72 -16.07 3.44 -6.04
C LYS A 72 -17.05 4.28 -5.21
N ASN A 73 -17.99 4.96 -5.86
CA ASN A 73 -19.09 5.69 -5.21
C ASN A 73 -18.63 6.70 -4.13
N GLY A 74 -17.55 7.43 -4.41
CA GLY A 74 -16.93 8.40 -3.52
C GLY A 74 -15.97 7.80 -2.48
N VAL A 75 -15.80 6.48 -2.43
CA VAL A 75 -14.87 5.78 -1.53
C VAL A 75 -13.59 5.40 -2.28
N LEU A 76 -12.45 5.82 -1.76
CA LEU A 76 -11.14 5.35 -2.21
C LEU A 76 -10.87 3.98 -1.57
N VAL A 77 -10.48 3.00 -2.38
CA VAL A 77 -10.15 1.65 -1.93
C VAL A 77 -8.72 1.33 -2.33
N GLY A 78 -7.89 1.01 -1.34
CA GLY A 78 -6.51 0.58 -1.53
C GLY A 78 -6.28 -0.83 -1.00
N GLU A 79 -5.54 -1.67 -1.73
CA GLU A 79 -5.27 -3.06 -1.36
C GLU A 79 -3.77 -3.37 -1.38
N VAL A 80 -3.30 -4.05 -0.34
CA VAL A 80 -1.98 -4.72 -0.34
C VAL A 80 -2.15 -6.19 0.00
N SER A 81 -1.31 -7.04 -0.58
CA SER A 81 -1.28 -8.47 -0.30
C SER A 81 0.04 -8.90 0.34
N SER A 82 -0.05 -9.81 1.30
CA SER A 82 1.06 -10.52 1.93
C SER A 82 0.81 -12.02 1.89
N ILE A 83 1.88 -12.80 1.92
CA ILE A 83 1.80 -14.25 2.08
C ILE A 83 2.30 -14.55 3.49
N GLU A 84 1.49 -15.22 4.30
CA GLU A 84 1.84 -15.62 5.67
C GLU A 84 1.51 -17.11 5.81
N GLY A 85 2.51 -17.95 6.10
CA GLY A 85 2.30 -19.39 6.25
C GLY A 85 1.74 -20.10 5.00
N GLY A 86 1.93 -19.54 3.81
CA GLY A 86 1.36 -20.06 2.55
C GLY A 86 -0.07 -19.58 2.26
N VAL A 87 -0.67 -18.76 3.14
CA VAL A 87 -1.98 -18.16 2.95
C VAL A 87 -1.82 -16.74 2.43
N ILE A 88 -2.59 -16.38 1.39
CA ILE A 88 -2.65 -15.01 0.88
C ILE A 88 -3.58 -14.21 1.80
N LYS A 89 -3.02 -13.21 2.45
CA LYS A 89 -3.75 -12.22 3.25
C LYS A 89 -3.80 -10.91 2.47
N LYS A 90 -5.00 -10.37 2.26
CA LYS A 90 -5.16 -9.04 1.66
C LYS A 90 -5.64 -8.06 2.71
N ARG A 91 -5.05 -6.87 2.74
CA ARG A 91 -5.49 -5.77 3.60
C ARG A 91 -6.02 -4.65 2.74
N LYS A 92 -7.27 -4.28 2.97
CA LYS A 92 -7.97 -3.22 2.26
C LYS A 92 -8.15 -2.00 3.16
N LEU A 93 -7.90 -0.82 2.61
CA LEU A 93 -8.23 0.47 3.21
C LEU A 93 -9.34 1.12 2.38
N TYR A 94 -10.41 1.50 3.06
CA TYR A 94 -11.52 2.26 2.51
C TYR A 94 -11.45 3.66 3.12
N ALA A 95 -11.46 4.70 2.30
CA ALA A 95 -11.33 6.07 2.77
C ALA A 95 -12.28 7.01 2.03
N SER A 96 -12.91 7.90 2.78
CA SER A 96 -13.62 9.06 2.25
C SER A 96 -13.32 10.29 3.11
N ALA A 97 -13.90 11.45 2.80
CA ALA A 97 -13.68 12.65 3.61
C ALA A 97 -14.09 12.41 5.08
N GLY A 98 -13.12 12.52 5.98
CA GLY A 98 -13.32 12.44 7.43
C GLY A 98 -13.59 11.06 8.01
N ASN A 99 -13.53 9.98 7.24
CA ASN A 99 -13.70 8.62 7.76
C ASN A 99 -12.93 7.55 6.96
N TYR A 100 -12.56 6.47 7.64
CA TYR A 100 -11.90 5.33 7.02
C TYR A 100 -12.23 4.01 7.72
N ALA A 101 -12.08 2.91 6.99
CA ALA A 101 -12.17 1.55 7.49
C ALA A 101 -11.02 0.70 6.94
N ILE A 102 -10.54 -0.25 7.73
CA ILE A 102 -9.53 -1.23 7.33
C ILE A 102 -10.12 -2.61 7.50
N ALA A 103 -10.11 -3.40 6.44
CA ALA A 103 -10.57 -4.78 6.46
C ALA A 103 -9.44 -5.72 6.02
N GLU A 104 -9.48 -6.95 6.51
CA GLU A 104 -8.56 -8.02 6.12
C GLU A 104 -9.36 -9.14 5.47
N LEU A 105 -8.96 -9.54 4.27
CA LEU A 105 -9.49 -10.70 3.58
C LEU A 105 -8.55 -11.88 3.80
N ARG A 106 -9.07 -12.96 4.38
CA ARG A 106 -8.39 -14.23 4.57
C ARG A 106 -9.33 -15.36 4.19
N ASP A 107 -8.89 -16.31 3.37
CA ASP A 107 -9.67 -17.49 2.99
C ASP A 107 -11.10 -17.15 2.49
N SER A 108 -11.22 -16.03 1.76
CA SER A 108 -12.49 -15.44 1.26
C SER A 108 -13.39 -14.77 2.31
N GLU A 109 -12.99 -14.72 3.57
CA GLU A 109 -13.69 -14.00 4.64
C GLU A 109 -13.09 -12.60 4.82
N LEU A 110 -13.92 -11.57 4.67
CA LEU A 110 -13.52 -10.17 4.86
C LEU A 110 -13.93 -9.68 6.25
N THR A 111 -12.95 -9.46 7.11
CA THR A 111 -13.14 -9.04 8.51
C THR A 111 -12.76 -7.57 8.68
N LEU A 112 -13.66 -6.77 9.25
CA LEU A 112 -13.37 -5.39 9.62
C LEU A 112 -12.41 -5.38 10.82
N THR A 113 -11.26 -4.74 10.67
CA THR A 113 -10.20 -4.70 11.70
C THR A 113 -10.07 -3.34 12.39
N SER A 114 -10.44 -2.26 11.68
CA SER A 114 -10.45 -0.92 12.24
C SER A 114 -11.45 -0.05 11.49
N HIS A 115 -12.05 0.90 12.18
CA HIS A 115 -12.87 1.96 11.60
C HIS A 115 -12.79 3.17 12.51
N ALA A 116 -12.53 4.34 11.94
CA ALA A 116 -12.52 5.58 12.69
C ALA A 116 -12.89 6.79 11.84
N LYS A 117 -13.26 7.86 12.53
CA LYS A 117 -13.53 9.19 11.95
C LYS A 117 -12.41 10.16 12.34
N GLY A 118 -12.23 11.19 11.54
CA GLY A 118 -11.26 12.25 11.75
C GLY A 118 -10.11 12.22 10.75
N SER A 119 -9.20 13.18 10.92
CA SER A 119 -8.04 13.33 10.03
C SER A 119 -6.91 12.40 10.45
N THR A 120 -6.36 11.62 9.51
CA THR A 120 -5.27 10.69 9.79
C THR A 120 -4.49 10.30 8.54
N LEU A 121 -3.24 9.88 8.73
CA LEU A 121 -2.44 9.20 7.72
C LEU A 121 -2.54 7.68 7.95
N ILE A 122 -2.85 6.92 6.91
CA ILE A 122 -2.83 5.46 6.94
C ILE A 122 -1.83 4.97 5.90
N VAL A 123 -0.94 4.06 6.31
CA VAL A 123 0.05 3.43 5.44
C VAL A 123 -0.10 1.92 5.48
N LEU A 124 -0.41 1.32 4.34
CA LEU A 124 -0.36 -0.11 4.12
C LEU A 124 0.92 -0.47 3.36
N GLY A 125 1.64 -1.47 3.84
CA GLY A 125 2.91 -1.90 3.27
C GLY A 125 3.72 -2.74 4.24
N ASN A 126 4.91 -3.15 3.81
CA ASN A 126 5.89 -3.78 4.70
C ASN A 126 6.41 -2.76 5.73
N GLU A 127 7.10 -3.25 6.76
CA GLU A 127 7.53 -2.41 7.88
C GLU A 127 8.50 -1.30 7.44
N PHE A 128 9.45 -1.61 6.56
CA PHE A 128 10.41 -0.66 6.03
C PHE A 128 9.76 0.51 5.27
N THR A 129 8.86 0.20 4.32
CA THR A 129 8.14 1.20 3.53
C THR A 129 7.19 2.05 4.39
N LYS A 130 6.56 1.45 5.41
CA LYS A 130 5.77 2.19 6.42
C LYS A 130 6.63 3.20 7.17
N GLN A 131 7.82 2.81 7.62
CA GLN A 131 8.72 3.70 8.34
C GLN A 131 9.16 4.87 7.46
N ILE A 132 9.52 4.61 6.20
CA ILE A 132 9.87 5.66 5.23
C ILE A 132 8.70 6.63 5.02
N ALA A 133 7.51 6.11 4.71
CA ALA A 133 6.34 6.94 4.42
C ALA A 133 5.92 7.79 5.63
N ASN A 134 5.88 7.19 6.83
CA ASN A 134 5.52 7.91 8.06
C ASN A 134 6.55 8.99 8.39
N LYS A 135 7.85 8.69 8.28
CA LYS A 135 8.91 9.66 8.50
C LYS A 135 8.82 10.81 7.50
N CYS A 136 8.72 10.49 6.21
CA CYS A 136 8.60 11.48 5.14
C CYS A 136 7.38 12.39 5.35
N PHE A 137 6.23 11.82 5.70
CA PHE A 137 5.04 12.63 5.96
C PHE A 137 5.24 13.54 7.18
N LYS A 138 5.74 13.00 8.29
CA LYS A 138 5.98 13.75 9.53
C LYS A 138 6.96 14.91 9.34
N ASP A 139 8.04 14.68 8.58
CA ASP A 139 9.09 15.68 8.35
C ASP A 139 8.58 16.86 7.49
N ASN A 140 7.50 16.65 6.71
CA ASN A 140 6.96 17.67 5.80
C ASN A 140 5.58 18.22 6.25
N TRP A 141 4.89 17.57 7.18
CA TRP A 141 3.57 17.99 7.64
C TRP A 141 3.66 18.99 8.82
N THR A 142 2.90 20.08 8.74
CA THR A 142 2.83 21.11 9.77
C THR A 142 1.38 21.39 10.16
N LYS A 143 1.16 22.11 11.27
CA LYS A 143 -0.18 22.55 11.68
C LYS A 143 -0.87 23.48 10.66
N LYS A 144 -0.10 24.11 9.76
CA LYS A 144 -0.62 24.98 8.69
C LYS A 144 -0.86 24.24 7.38
N SER A 145 -0.47 22.97 7.29
CA SER A 145 -0.60 22.17 6.08
C SER A 145 -2.07 21.97 5.72
N THR A 146 -2.33 22.05 4.42
CA THR A 146 -3.63 21.92 3.80
C THR A 146 -3.81 20.53 3.21
N PHE A 147 -5.01 20.24 2.70
CA PHE A 147 -5.24 19.02 1.95
C PHE A 147 -4.36 18.93 0.68
N GLN A 148 -4.12 20.06 0.01
CA GLN A 148 -3.22 20.09 -1.16
C GLN A 148 -1.76 19.80 -0.78
N ASP A 149 -1.35 20.18 0.43
CA ASP A 149 -0.03 19.78 0.94
C ASP A 149 0.03 18.27 1.19
N ALA A 150 -1.06 17.66 1.69
CA ALA A 150 -1.13 16.20 1.84
C ALA A 150 -0.91 15.49 0.50
N VAL A 151 -1.54 15.99 -0.58
CA VAL A 151 -1.36 15.44 -1.94
C VAL A 151 0.12 15.47 -2.35
N LYS A 152 0.77 16.63 -2.22
CA LYS A 152 2.20 16.79 -2.58
C LYS A 152 3.11 15.93 -1.71
N ILE A 153 2.84 15.87 -0.41
CA ILE A 153 3.63 15.07 0.54
C ILE A 153 3.48 13.57 0.23
N LEU A 154 2.29 13.10 -0.13
CA LEU A 154 2.08 11.71 -0.54
C LEU A 154 2.89 11.35 -1.80
N MET A 155 2.95 12.25 -2.79
CA MET A 155 3.83 12.06 -3.96
C MET A 155 5.29 11.94 -3.53
N LEU A 156 5.76 12.85 -2.65
CA LEU A 156 7.12 12.80 -2.10
C LEU A 156 7.39 11.49 -1.33
N CYS A 157 6.43 10.99 -0.55
CA CYS A 157 6.55 9.72 0.16
C CYS A 157 6.77 8.55 -0.81
N MET A 158 6.01 8.50 -1.91
CA MET A 158 6.15 7.44 -2.93
C MET A 158 7.52 7.50 -3.60
N GLU A 159 7.93 8.67 -4.06
CA GLU A 159 9.25 8.85 -4.67
C GLU A 159 10.39 8.50 -3.71
N THR A 160 10.23 8.85 -2.43
CA THR A 160 11.22 8.54 -1.39
C THR A 160 11.30 7.04 -1.15
N ALA A 161 10.17 6.34 -1.09
CA ALA A 161 10.13 4.89 -0.95
C ALA A 161 10.75 4.17 -2.17
N ALA A 162 10.40 4.58 -3.39
CA ALA A 162 10.95 4.03 -4.62
C ALA A 162 12.49 4.23 -4.74
N ARG A 163 13.02 5.32 -4.19
CA ARG A 163 14.49 5.56 -4.12
C ARG A 163 15.21 4.71 -3.06
N LYS A 164 14.49 4.06 -2.16
CA LYS A 164 15.04 3.37 -0.98
C LYS A 164 14.88 1.86 -1.02
N THR A 165 14.08 1.32 -1.95
CA THR A 165 13.89 -0.13 -2.10
C THR A 165 13.38 -0.49 -3.49
N ALA A 166 13.86 -1.61 -4.01
CA ALA A 166 13.34 -2.19 -5.26
C ALA A 166 11.90 -2.69 -5.13
N SER A 167 11.36 -2.82 -3.90
CA SER A 167 10.00 -3.33 -3.67
C SER A 167 8.87 -2.36 -4.04
N VAL A 168 9.20 -1.12 -4.41
CA VAL A 168 8.25 -0.05 -4.78
C VAL A 168 8.59 0.45 -6.18
N SER A 169 7.58 0.59 -7.04
CA SER A 169 7.75 1.12 -8.39
C SER A 169 8.04 2.63 -8.34
N GLN A 170 8.79 3.12 -9.32
CA GLN A 170 8.96 4.56 -9.55
C GLN A 170 7.65 5.22 -10.01
N GLN A 171 6.73 4.44 -10.59
CA GLN A 171 5.41 4.88 -11.01
C GLN A 171 4.37 4.53 -9.96
N PHE A 172 3.41 5.44 -9.79
CA PHE A 172 2.30 5.30 -8.86
C PHE A 172 1.06 6.01 -9.39
N TYR A 173 -0.10 5.57 -8.92
CA TYR A 173 -1.34 6.31 -9.11
C TYR A 173 -1.68 7.12 -7.87
N LEU A 174 -2.39 8.23 -8.08
CA LEU A 174 -2.93 9.06 -7.02
C LEU A 174 -4.38 9.40 -7.35
N ILE A 175 -5.29 9.14 -6.42
CA ILE A 175 -6.71 9.43 -6.54
C ILE A 175 -7.18 10.23 -5.33
N GLN A 176 -8.22 11.03 -5.52
CA GLN A 176 -8.77 11.92 -4.49
C GLN A 176 -10.29 11.87 -4.51
N THR A 177 -10.89 12.11 -3.35
CA THR A 177 -12.34 12.29 -3.20
C THR A 177 -12.61 13.42 -2.22
N THR A 178 -13.66 14.20 -2.48
CA THR A 178 -14.23 15.15 -1.51
C THR A 178 -15.52 14.61 -0.88
N SER A 179 -15.96 13.42 -1.30
CA SER A 179 -17.19 12.80 -0.82
C SER A 179 -17.05 12.38 0.64
N ASN A 180 -18.02 12.74 1.47
CA ASN A 180 -18.17 12.24 2.84
C ASN A 180 -19.26 11.17 2.85
N VAL A 181 -18.85 9.96 2.49
CA VAL A 181 -19.75 8.80 2.37
C VAL A 181 -19.38 7.76 3.43
N ASP A 182 -20.34 6.92 3.78
CA ASP A 182 -20.11 5.86 4.76
C ASP A 182 -19.27 4.73 4.15
N VAL A 183 -17.99 4.66 4.54
CA VAL A 183 -17.06 3.62 4.09
C VAL A 183 -17.47 2.21 4.52
N LEU A 184 -18.29 2.05 5.57
CA LEU A 184 -18.74 0.73 6.00
C LEU A 184 -19.67 0.10 4.97
N LYS A 185 -20.45 0.90 4.23
CA LYS A 185 -21.27 0.38 3.13
C LYS A 185 -20.41 -0.23 2.03
N ALA A 186 -19.27 0.38 1.71
CA ALA A 186 -18.32 -0.17 0.74
C ALA A 186 -17.70 -1.49 1.24
N VAL A 187 -17.39 -1.59 2.54
CA VAL A 187 -16.93 -2.84 3.15
C VAL A 187 -17.98 -3.95 3.01
N GLU A 188 -19.26 -3.67 3.30
CA GLU A 188 -20.34 -4.66 3.18
C GLU A 188 -20.60 -5.07 1.72
N MET A 189 -20.49 -4.14 0.77
CA MET A 189 -20.56 -4.47 -0.66
C MET A 189 -19.44 -5.43 -1.07
N ASP A 190 -18.20 -5.18 -0.61
CA ASP A 190 -17.06 -6.06 -0.89
C ASP A 190 -17.16 -7.42 -0.16
N LYS A 191 -17.92 -7.53 0.94
CA LYS A 191 -18.24 -8.84 1.57
C LYS A 191 -19.19 -9.69 0.73
N THR A 192 -20.14 -9.04 0.04
CA THR A 192 -21.22 -9.72 -0.69
C THR A 192 -20.84 -10.06 -2.14
N GLN A 193 -19.87 -9.36 -2.72
CA GLN A 193 -19.20 -9.76 -3.95
C GLN A 193 -18.24 -10.92 -3.65
N LYS A 194 -18.72 -12.16 -3.78
CA LYS A 194 -17.82 -13.33 -3.89
C LYS A 194 -16.88 -13.11 -5.06
N ALA A 195 -15.58 -13.31 -4.82
CA ALA A 195 -14.54 -13.33 -5.85
C ALA A 195 -14.82 -14.40 -6.91
#